data_AF-A0A935NXH3-F1
#
_entry.id   AF-A0A935NXH3-F1
#
_cell.length_a   1.000
_cell.length_b   1.000
_cell.length_c   1.000
_cell.angle_alpha   90.00
_cell.angle_beta   90.00
_cell.angle_gamma   90.00
#
_symmetry.space_group_name_H-M   'P 1'
#
loop_
_entity.id
_entity.type
_entity.pdbx_description
1 polymer ?
#
loop_
_entity_poly.entity_id
_entity_poly.type
_entity_poly.pdbx_seq_one_letter_code
_entity_poly.pdbx_strand_id
1 'polypeptide(L)'
;MCDLSAAPAVCVQCTPGPSGDAGACTGTTPVCDTAKTCRGCTADSECASNLCAPNGSCAAASDIAYVGGTVDANTMCTEAAPCSKLVTALGTNKPFIRVTGTTTHNADTVIDGKTVTIVGGANAKVTRTGGSTGGNVIRIDGASTVVLRGLEVSGGDGDGIEVAGGNVTVISSKLQNNKGLGLNVAGGAVTVTGTVISGNEAGGILVADNQKLVITNSFIVKNTNNSGLRISKPGAGSKIEFNTIVDNADNGTGVADTGGSSATMAPSRRATTSSSGIRVATPDVQTAGTASSRTPSSCPAPGLPMTASSSRAPMTTI
;
A
#
# COMPACT_ATOMS: atom_id res chain seq x y z
N MET A 1 3.52 14.55 -35.69
CA MET A 1 2.24 14.87 -36.38
C MET A 1 2.05 16.37 -36.45
N CYS A 2 1.22 16.88 -37.36
CA CYS A 2 0.93 18.32 -37.43
C CYS A 2 -0.37 18.62 -36.69
N ASP A 3 -0.31 19.51 -35.71
CA ASP A 3 -1.51 20.06 -35.10
C ASP A 3 -2.04 21.21 -35.96
N LEU A 4 -3.07 20.91 -36.73
CA LEU A 4 -3.75 21.87 -37.60
C LEU A 4 -4.68 22.82 -36.84
N SER A 5 -4.94 22.59 -35.55
CA SER A 5 -5.74 23.50 -34.72
C SER A 5 -4.93 24.70 -34.23
N ALA A 6 -3.59 24.64 -34.29
CA ALA A 6 -2.72 25.77 -33.99
C ALA A 6 -2.57 26.70 -35.21
N ALA A 7 -2.41 28.01 -34.96
CA ALA A 7 -2.13 29.02 -35.98
C ALA A 7 -0.83 29.79 -35.64
N PRO A 8 0.30 29.56 -36.35
CA PRO A 8 0.46 28.61 -37.46
C PRO A 8 0.38 27.15 -37.00
N ALA A 9 0.09 26.23 -37.93
CA ALA A 9 0.14 24.81 -37.64
C ALA A 9 1.53 24.41 -37.14
N VAL A 10 1.60 23.62 -36.07
CA VAL A 10 2.86 23.22 -35.45
C VAL A 10 3.03 21.71 -35.46
N CYS A 11 4.27 21.24 -35.64
CA CYS A 11 4.60 19.84 -35.45
C CYS A 11 4.64 19.52 -33.96
N VAL A 12 3.88 18.51 -33.55
CA VAL A 12 3.80 18.03 -32.18
C VAL A 12 3.98 16.51 -32.14
N GLN A 13 4.31 15.97 -30.97
CA GLN A 13 4.46 14.51 -30.83
C GLN A 13 3.09 13.83 -30.89
N CYS A 14 2.10 14.43 -30.25
CA CYS A 14 0.75 13.89 -30.10
C CYS A 14 -0.28 15.02 -30.04
N THR A 15 -1.57 14.70 -30.20
CA THR A 15 -2.67 15.64 -29.98
C THR A 15 -3.58 15.10 -28.87
N PRO A 16 -3.90 15.88 -27.82
CA PRO A 16 -4.75 15.42 -26.73
C PRO A 16 -6.22 15.32 -27.16
N GLY A 17 -6.97 14.45 -26.49
CA GLY A 17 -8.43 14.33 -26.63
C GLY A 17 -8.90 13.01 -27.28
N PRO A 18 -10.22 12.75 -27.26
CA PRO A 18 -10.80 11.50 -27.75
C PRO A 18 -10.71 11.33 -29.28
N SER A 19 -10.55 12.44 -30.01
CA SER A 19 -10.29 12.48 -31.44
C SER A 19 -8.82 12.75 -31.79
N GLY A 20 -7.97 12.91 -30.78
CA GLY A 20 -6.54 13.08 -30.97
C GLY A 20 -5.86 11.73 -31.27
N ASP A 21 -4.70 11.77 -31.90
CA ASP A 21 -3.86 10.60 -32.15
C ASP A 21 -3.16 10.16 -30.86
N ALA A 22 -3.91 9.86 -29.80
CA ALA A 22 -3.37 9.28 -28.58
C ALA A 22 -2.59 7.98 -28.86
N GLY A 23 -2.94 7.27 -29.94
CA GLY A 23 -2.19 6.11 -30.43
C GLY A 23 -0.75 6.40 -30.90
N ALA A 24 -0.35 7.67 -31.08
CA ALA A 24 1.04 8.01 -31.36
C ALA A 24 1.95 7.86 -30.12
N CYS A 25 1.37 7.94 -28.93
CA CYS A 25 2.05 7.72 -27.67
C CYS A 25 2.02 6.21 -27.34
N THR A 26 3.19 5.57 -27.33
CA THR A 26 3.31 4.11 -27.13
C THR A 26 4.33 3.76 -26.03
N GLY A 27 4.37 2.48 -25.64
CA GLY A 27 5.34 1.99 -24.66
C GLY A 27 5.17 2.63 -23.28
N THR A 28 6.26 3.16 -22.73
CA THR A 28 6.30 3.82 -21.41
C THR A 28 5.84 5.27 -21.43
N THR A 29 5.46 5.80 -22.59
CA THR A 29 4.91 7.15 -22.73
C THR A 29 3.58 7.12 -23.47
N PRO A 30 2.51 6.54 -22.89
CA PRO A 30 1.21 6.34 -23.56
C PRO A 30 0.27 7.55 -23.48
N VAL A 31 0.59 8.57 -22.67
CA VAL A 31 -0.30 9.72 -22.44
C VAL A 31 0.20 10.93 -23.21
N CYS A 32 -0.67 11.54 -24.01
CA CYS A 32 -0.42 12.84 -24.60
C CYS A 32 -0.86 13.95 -23.62
N ASP A 33 0.09 14.77 -23.18
CA ASP A 33 -0.23 15.88 -22.28
C ASP A 33 -0.68 17.15 -23.02
N THR A 34 -0.98 18.20 -22.24
CA THR A 34 -1.40 19.51 -22.78
C THR A 34 -0.27 20.24 -23.50
N ALA A 35 0.99 19.90 -23.23
CA ALA A 35 2.15 20.40 -23.97
C ALA A 35 2.35 19.65 -25.31
N LYS A 36 1.45 18.70 -25.62
CA LYS A 36 1.47 17.90 -26.86
C LYS A 36 2.73 17.03 -26.95
N THR A 37 3.23 16.62 -25.78
CA THR A 37 4.35 15.69 -25.60
C THR A 37 3.85 14.36 -25.02
N CYS A 38 4.45 13.26 -25.46
CA CYS A 38 4.15 11.95 -24.90
C CYS A 38 4.88 11.78 -23.56
N ARG A 39 4.15 11.32 -22.54
CA ARG A 39 4.68 11.03 -21.21
C ARG A 39 4.09 9.75 -20.63
N GLY A 40 4.73 9.25 -19.58
CA GLY A 40 4.19 8.17 -18.77
C GLY A 40 2.84 8.54 -18.15
N CYS A 41 1.97 7.56 -17.98
CA CYS A 41 0.81 7.71 -17.13
C CYS A 41 1.25 7.92 -15.68
N THR A 42 0.45 8.69 -14.94
CA THR A 42 0.65 9.03 -13.54
C THR A 42 -0.56 8.65 -12.69
N ALA A 43 -1.72 8.44 -13.33
CA ALA A 43 -2.93 7.95 -12.71
C ALA A 43 -3.59 6.87 -13.57
N ASP A 44 -4.29 5.95 -12.90
CA ASP A 44 -5.02 4.86 -13.55
C ASP A 44 -6.05 5.37 -14.58
N SER A 45 -6.71 6.49 -14.29
CA SER A 45 -7.71 7.11 -15.17
C SER A 45 -7.15 7.73 -16.46
N GLU A 46 -5.82 7.82 -16.60
CA GLU A 46 -5.19 8.26 -17.85
C GLU A 46 -5.09 7.12 -18.87
N CYS A 47 -5.35 5.89 -18.44
CA CYS A 47 -5.30 4.70 -19.28
C CYS A 47 -6.71 4.23 -19.62
N ALA A 48 -6.93 3.84 -20.88
CA ALA A 48 -8.22 3.29 -21.32
C ALA A 48 -8.63 2.03 -20.54
N SER A 49 -7.65 1.27 -20.04
CA SER A 49 -7.82 0.09 -19.20
C SER A 49 -7.93 0.38 -17.70
N ASN A 50 -7.98 1.66 -17.31
CA ASN A 50 -8.04 2.09 -15.91
C ASN A 50 -6.89 1.53 -15.03
N LEU A 51 -5.71 1.28 -15.62
CA LEU A 51 -4.52 0.82 -14.90
C LEU A 51 -3.24 1.41 -15.48
N CYS A 52 -2.58 2.23 -14.66
CA CYS A 52 -1.25 2.75 -14.94
C CYS A 52 -0.18 1.86 -14.26
N ALA A 53 0.66 1.21 -15.06
CA ALA A 53 1.71 0.34 -14.54
C ALA A 53 2.83 1.17 -13.87
N PRO A 54 3.61 0.58 -12.93
CA PRO A 54 4.66 1.30 -12.22
C PRO A 54 5.75 1.93 -13.10
N ASN A 55 5.93 1.44 -14.34
CA ASN A 55 6.88 1.99 -15.31
C ASN A 55 6.30 3.16 -16.14
N GLY A 56 5.09 3.63 -15.84
CA GLY A 56 4.40 4.70 -16.58
C GLY A 56 3.71 4.24 -17.87
N SER A 57 3.70 2.94 -18.19
CA SER A 57 2.91 2.40 -19.30
C SER A 57 1.45 2.13 -18.89
N CYS A 58 0.53 2.15 -19.85
CA CYS A 58 -0.84 1.71 -19.65
C CYS A 58 -0.93 0.21 -19.92
N ALA A 59 -1.39 -0.58 -18.96
CA ALA A 59 -1.53 -2.02 -19.16
C ALA A 59 -2.62 -2.33 -20.20
N ALA A 60 -2.41 -3.32 -21.07
CA ALA A 60 -3.45 -3.73 -22.00
C ALA A 60 -4.61 -4.39 -21.25
N ALA A 61 -5.85 -4.16 -21.67
CA ALA A 61 -7.02 -4.77 -21.02
C ALA A 61 -6.98 -6.32 -21.04
N SER A 62 -6.32 -6.92 -22.03
CA SER A 62 -6.07 -8.36 -22.10
C SER A 62 -5.17 -8.88 -20.97
N ASP A 63 -4.36 -8.02 -20.36
CA ASP A 63 -3.36 -8.38 -19.36
C ASP A 63 -3.84 -8.10 -17.93
N ILE A 64 -5.08 -7.65 -17.77
CA ILE A 64 -5.68 -7.28 -16.49
C ILE A 64 -6.84 -8.22 -16.17
N ALA A 65 -6.84 -8.80 -14.97
CA ALA A 65 -8.03 -9.41 -14.37
C ALA A 65 -8.69 -8.39 -13.43
N TYR A 66 -9.99 -8.18 -13.57
CA TYR A 66 -10.76 -7.25 -12.75
C TYR A 66 -11.48 -7.98 -11.63
N VAL A 67 -11.44 -7.39 -10.44
CA VAL A 67 -11.99 -7.93 -9.20
C VAL A 67 -12.86 -6.85 -8.55
N GLY A 68 -14.05 -7.25 -8.08
CA GLY A 68 -15.06 -6.35 -7.52
C GLY A 68 -16.50 -6.65 -7.98
N GLY A 69 -16.71 -7.78 -8.67
CA GLY A 69 -18.05 -8.24 -9.04
C GLY A 69 -18.83 -8.78 -7.83
N THR A 70 -20.15 -8.89 -7.96
CA THR A 70 -21.00 -9.53 -6.94
C THR A 70 -21.09 -11.05 -7.10
N VAL A 71 -20.79 -11.54 -8.29
CA VAL A 71 -20.76 -12.96 -8.66
C VAL A 71 -19.58 -13.21 -9.59
N ASP A 72 -19.02 -14.42 -9.56
CA ASP A 72 -18.03 -14.85 -10.56
C ASP A 72 -18.75 -15.13 -11.89
N ALA A 73 -19.05 -14.06 -12.63
CA ALA A 73 -19.83 -14.12 -13.87
C ALA A 73 -19.10 -14.83 -15.01
N ASN A 74 -17.76 -14.82 -15.00
CA ASN A 74 -16.93 -15.59 -15.92
C ASN A 74 -15.57 -15.89 -15.30
N THR A 75 -14.83 -16.81 -15.93
CA THR A 75 -13.47 -17.20 -15.53
C THR A 75 -12.37 -16.31 -16.08
N MET A 76 -12.71 -15.32 -16.91
CA MET A 76 -11.76 -14.41 -17.58
C MET A 76 -11.54 -13.09 -16.83
N CYS A 77 -12.41 -12.77 -15.87
CA CYS A 77 -12.40 -11.57 -15.04
C CYS A 77 -12.22 -10.29 -15.88
N THR A 78 -13.06 -10.09 -16.91
CA THR A 78 -12.99 -8.89 -17.76
C THR A 78 -13.56 -7.66 -17.06
N GLU A 79 -13.29 -6.45 -17.54
CA GLU A 79 -13.82 -5.22 -16.93
C GLU A 79 -15.35 -5.18 -16.93
N ALA A 80 -15.99 -5.65 -18.00
CA ALA A 80 -17.45 -5.74 -18.13
C ALA A 80 -18.07 -6.83 -17.24
N ALA A 81 -17.28 -7.80 -16.80
CA ALA A 81 -17.73 -8.92 -15.97
C ALA A 81 -16.59 -9.33 -15.02
N PRO A 82 -16.34 -8.50 -13.99
CA PRO A 82 -15.25 -8.71 -13.05
C PRO A 82 -15.54 -9.91 -12.15
N CYS A 83 -14.48 -10.54 -11.66
CA CYS A 83 -14.58 -11.61 -10.68
C CYS A 83 -14.96 -11.05 -9.30
N SER A 84 -15.70 -11.83 -8.53
CA SER A 84 -16.10 -11.49 -7.16
C SER A 84 -14.99 -11.74 -6.13
N LYS A 85 -14.04 -12.64 -6.46
CA LYS A 85 -12.94 -13.02 -5.55
C LYS A 85 -11.57 -12.85 -6.21
N LEU A 86 -10.60 -12.42 -5.40
CA LEU A 86 -9.20 -12.31 -5.82
C LEU A 86 -8.59 -13.67 -6.23
N VAL A 87 -8.97 -14.78 -5.57
CA VAL A 87 -8.48 -16.13 -5.92
C VAL A 87 -8.89 -16.55 -7.33
N THR A 88 -10.11 -16.20 -7.76
CA THR A 88 -10.60 -16.48 -9.11
C THR A 88 -9.76 -15.70 -10.14
N ALA A 89 -9.46 -14.43 -9.87
CA ALA A 89 -8.59 -13.61 -10.73
C ALA A 89 -7.14 -14.10 -10.77
N LEU A 90 -6.59 -14.61 -9.67
CA LEU A 90 -5.25 -15.23 -9.66
C LEU A 90 -5.18 -16.48 -10.55
N GLY A 91 -6.31 -17.16 -10.76
CA GLY A 91 -6.45 -18.29 -11.68
C GLY A 91 -6.30 -17.94 -13.15
N THR A 92 -6.47 -16.66 -13.54
CA THR A 92 -6.36 -16.24 -14.94
C THR A 92 -4.91 -16.11 -15.42
N ASN A 93 -3.93 -16.19 -14.50
CA ASN A 93 -2.50 -16.00 -14.76
C ASN A 93 -2.16 -14.70 -15.50
N LYS A 94 -2.98 -13.66 -15.32
CA LYS A 94 -2.72 -12.34 -15.87
C LYS A 94 -1.68 -11.61 -14.99
N PRO A 95 -0.76 -10.84 -15.58
CA PRO A 95 0.29 -10.15 -14.84
C PRO A 95 -0.26 -9.03 -13.94
N PHE A 96 -1.43 -8.47 -14.28
CA PHE A 96 -2.09 -7.44 -13.50
C PHE A 96 -3.45 -7.90 -12.97
N ILE A 97 -3.75 -7.53 -11.73
CA ILE A 97 -5.08 -7.67 -11.14
C ILE A 97 -5.53 -6.30 -10.63
N ARG A 98 -6.70 -5.86 -11.08
CA ARG A 98 -7.33 -4.62 -10.63
C ARG A 98 -8.44 -4.93 -9.64
N VAL A 99 -8.29 -4.49 -8.39
CA VAL A 99 -9.31 -4.65 -7.34
C VAL A 99 -10.08 -3.35 -7.19
N THR A 100 -11.40 -3.43 -7.16
CA THR A 100 -12.31 -2.31 -6.89
C THR A 100 -13.32 -2.71 -5.82
N GLY A 101 -13.73 -1.75 -4.98
CA GLY A 101 -14.66 -2.04 -3.88
C GLY A 101 -14.12 -3.06 -2.88
N THR A 102 -15.01 -3.74 -2.17
CA THR A 102 -14.64 -4.73 -1.15
C THR A 102 -14.82 -6.15 -1.66
N THR A 103 -13.77 -6.96 -1.55
CA THR A 103 -13.82 -8.40 -1.80
C THR A 103 -13.57 -9.19 -0.53
N THR A 104 -14.53 -10.05 -0.21
CA THR A 104 -14.52 -10.85 1.02
C THR A 104 -14.21 -12.30 0.73
N HIS A 105 -13.25 -12.84 1.46
CA HIS A 105 -12.77 -14.21 1.35
C HIS A 105 -13.15 -15.01 2.60
N ASN A 106 -13.43 -16.30 2.43
CA ASN A 106 -13.67 -17.23 3.55
C ASN A 106 -12.48 -18.17 3.82
N ALA A 107 -11.41 -18.03 3.04
CA ALA A 107 -10.17 -18.79 3.14
C ALA A 107 -8.98 -17.89 2.78
N ASP A 108 -7.76 -18.40 2.97
CA ASP A 108 -6.53 -17.66 2.65
C ASP A 108 -6.51 -17.36 1.15
N THR A 109 -6.20 -16.12 0.78
CA THR A 109 -5.83 -15.84 -0.61
C THR A 109 -4.37 -16.19 -0.80
N VAL A 110 -4.11 -17.40 -1.29
CA VAL A 110 -2.75 -17.91 -1.50
C VAL A 110 -2.21 -17.51 -2.87
N ILE A 111 -1.04 -16.89 -2.90
CA ILE A 111 -0.26 -16.57 -4.09
C ILE A 111 1.03 -17.40 -4.03
N ASP A 112 1.09 -18.49 -4.81
CA ASP A 112 2.22 -19.41 -4.84
C ASP A 112 2.84 -19.49 -6.23
N GLY A 113 4.15 -19.29 -6.31
CA GLY A 113 4.94 -19.35 -7.54
C GLY A 113 4.53 -18.37 -8.64
N LYS A 114 3.93 -17.21 -8.31
CA LYS A 114 3.39 -16.25 -9.29
C LYS A 114 4.14 -14.92 -9.30
N THR A 115 4.24 -14.33 -10.49
CA THR A 115 4.64 -12.93 -10.69
C THR A 115 3.40 -12.11 -11.02
N VAL A 116 2.93 -11.27 -10.09
CA VAL A 116 1.67 -10.54 -10.24
C VAL A 116 1.72 -9.16 -9.58
N THR A 117 1.10 -8.17 -10.22
CA THR A 117 0.87 -6.84 -9.66
C THR A 117 -0.62 -6.65 -9.39
N ILE A 118 -0.98 -6.52 -8.11
CA ILE A 118 -2.35 -6.29 -7.65
C ILE A 118 -2.50 -4.82 -7.29
N VAL A 119 -3.38 -4.13 -8.01
CA VAL A 119 -3.61 -2.70 -7.88
C VAL A 119 -5.02 -2.42 -7.38
N GLY A 120 -5.12 -1.79 -6.22
CA GLY A 120 -6.37 -1.27 -5.68
C GLY A 120 -6.79 0.03 -6.34
N GLY A 121 -8.06 0.08 -6.76
CA GLY A 121 -8.76 1.30 -7.18
C GLY A 121 -9.47 1.98 -6.02
N ALA A 122 -10.48 2.79 -6.35
CA ALA A 122 -11.29 3.48 -5.35
C ALA A 122 -11.90 2.49 -4.35
N ASN A 123 -11.65 2.71 -3.06
CA ASN A 123 -12.13 1.88 -1.95
C ASN A 123 -11.78 0.40 -2.06
N ALA A 124 -10.69 0.06 -2.75
CA ALA A 124 -10.25 -1.32 -2.92
C ALA A 124 -9.84 -1.94 -1.59
N LYS A 125 -10.59 -2.96 -1.17
CA LYS A 125 -10.44 -3.63 0.11
C LYS A 125 -10.49 -5.13 -0.09
N VAL A 126 -9.44 -5.83 0.35
CA VAL A 126 -9.43 -7.28 0.46
C VAL A 126 -9.63 -7.62 1.93
N THR A 127 -10.65 -8.39 2.23
CA THR A 127 -10.96 -8.79 3.60
C THR A 127 -11.27 -10.26 3.69
N ARG A 128 -11.18 -10.80 4.90
CA ARG A 128 -11.54 -12.17 5.20
C ARG A 128 -12.66 -12.18 6.23
N THR A 129 -13.62 -13.09 6.08
CA THR A 129 -14.65 -13.36 7.08
C THR A 129 -14.84 -14.85 7.24
N GLY A 130 -15.01 -15.33 8.47
CA GLY A 130 -15.49 -16.70 8.73
C GLY A 130 -14.45 -17.80 8.49
N GLY A 131 -13.20 -17.58 8.89
CA GLY A 131 -12.17 -18.62 8.87
C GLY A 131 -12.04 -19.37 10.20
N SER A 132 -11.35 -20.52 10.16
CA SER A 132 -10.73 -21.09 11.36
C SER A 132 -9.78 -20.05 11.96
N THR A 133 -9.66 -20.04 13.29
CA THR A 133 -8.72 -19.19 14.03
C THR A 133 -7.33 -19.19 13.38
N GLY A 134 -6.81 -18.00 13.04
CA GLY A 134 -5.46 -17.82 12.48
C GLY A 134 -5.35 -17.74 10.96
N GLY A 135 -6.46 -17.69 10.20
CA GLY A 135 -6.38 -17.57 8.74
C GLY A 135 -6.01 -16.17 8.23
N ASN A 136 -5.05 -16.10 7.31
CA ASN A 136 -4.54 -14.83 6.77
C ASN A 136 -5.47 -14.24 5.71
N VAL A 137 -5.42 -12.92 5.48
CA VAL A 137 -6.14 -12.32 4.33
C VAL A 137 -5.42 -12.66 3.02
N ILE A 138 -4.11 -12.39 2.97
CA ILE A 138 -3.23 -12.71 1.84
C ILE A 138 -2.04 -13.51 2.36
N ARG A 139 -1.75 -14.63 1.72
CA ARG A 139 -0.57 -15.46 1.99
C ARG A 139 0.25 -15.60 0.72
N ILE A 140 1.54 -15.32 0.81
CA ILE A 140 2.47 -15.37 -0.34
C ILE A 140 3.50 -16.46 -0.06
N ASP A 141 3.50 -17.48 -0.91
CA ASP A 141 4.32 -18.67 -0.81
C ASP A 141 5.28 -18.80 -2.02
N GLY A 142 6.21 -19.74 -1.92
CA GLY A 142 7.10 -20.13 -3.02
C GLY A 142 8.00 -19.00 -3.53
N ALA A 143 8.45 -19.14 -4.78
CA ALA A 143 9.28 -18.14 -5.47
C ALA A 143 8.45 -17.02 -6.13
N SER A 144 7.47 -16.47 -5.39
CA SER A 144 6.57 -15.44 -5.91
C SER A 144 7.24 -14.06 -6.03
N THR A 145 6.80 -13.25 -6.99
CA THR A 145 7.16 -11.82 -7.10
C THR A 145 5.89 -11.00 -7.15
N VAL A 146 5.51 -10.40 -6.02
CA VAL A 146 4.21 -9.77 -5.83
C VAL A 146 4.35 -8.29 -5.56
N VAL A 147 3.57 -7.47 -6.28
CA VAL A 147 3.41 -6.04 -5.96
C VAL A 147 1.97 -5.79 -5.54
N LEU A 148 1.78 -5.24 -4.34
CA LEU A 148 0.50 -4.82 -3.79
C LEU A 148 0.48 -3.30 -3.72
N ARG A 149 -0.42 -2.64 -4.47
CA ARG A 149 -0.47 -1.17 -4.54
C ARG A 149 -1.87 -0.65 -4.26
N GLY A 150 -2.00 0.31 -3.35
CA GLY A 150 -3.28 1.00 -3.14
C GLY A 150 -4.39 0.14 -2.54
N LEU A 151 -4.07 -0.93 -1.81
CA LEU A 151 -5.05 -1.85 -1.24
C LEU A 151 -5.28 -1.58 0.24
N GLU A 152 -6.51 -1.74 0.71
CA GLU A 152 -6.80 -2.00 2.12
C GLU A 152 -6.86 -3.51 2.37
N VAL A 153 -6.07 -4.03 3.29
CA VAL A 153 -6.06 -5.43 3.75
C VAL A 153 -6.47 -5.45 5.21
N SER A 154 -7.59 -6.11 5.52
CA SER A 154 -8.17 -6.06 6.88
C SER A 154 -9.08 -7.23 7.21
N GLY A 155 -9.41 -7.40 8.50
CA GLY A 155 -10.39 -8.39 8.97
C GLY A 155 -9.85 -9.82 9.00
N GLY A 156 -8.54 -10.03 8.82
CA GLY A 156 -7.93 -11.35 9.00
C GLY A 156 -8.11 -11.87 10.43
N ASP A 157 -8.48 -13.14 10.56
CA ASP A 157 -8.43 -13.84 11.86
C ASP A 157 -6.99 -14.22 12.24
N GLY A 158 -6.09 -14.28 11.26
CA GLY A 158 -4.63 -14.29 11.40
C GLY A 158 -4.04 -12.99 10.87
N ASP A 159 -2.95 -13.08 10.11
CA ASP A 159 -2.23 -11.91 9.63
C ASP A 159 -2.98 -11.22 8.47
N GLY A 160 -2.77 -9.92 8.31
CA GLY A 160 -3.20 -9.20 7.11
C GLY A 160 -2.47 -9.76 5.89
N ILE A 161 -1.14 -9.75 5.94
CA ILE A 161 -0.27 -10.35 4.93
C ILE A 161 0.75 -11.26 5.61
N GLU A 162 0.79 -12.52 5.21
CA GLU A 162 1.89 -13.45 5.52
C GLU A 162 2.76 -13.63 4.27
N VAL A 163 4.06 -13.39 4.40
CA VAL A 163 5.07 -13.69 3.39
C VAL A 163 5.91 -14.86 3.89
N ALA A 164 5.61 -16.05 3.37
CA ALA A 164 6.35 -17.28 3.66
C ALA A 164 7.52 -17.49 2.67
N GLY A 165 7.47 -16.86 1.50
CA GLY A 165 8.54 -16.87 0.50
C GLY A 165 8.39 -15.79 -0.57
N GLY A 166 9.44 -15.61 -1.38
CA GLY A 166 9.43 -14.73 -2.55
C GLY A 166 9.86 -13.29 -2.29
N ASN A 167 9.52 -12.40 -3.23
CA ASN A 167 9.81 -10.97 -3.20
C ASN A 167 8.50 -10.19 -3.23
N VAL A 168 8.21 -9.45 -2.17
CA VAL A 168 6.95 -8.72 -2.02
C VAL A 168 7.20 -7.22 -1.92
N THR A 169 6.46 -6.43 -2.67
CA THR A 169 6.47 -4.97 -2.56
C THR A 169 5.08 -4.47 -2.20
N VAL A 170 4.95 -3.73 -1.11
CA VAL A 170 3.70 -3.12 -0.64
C VAL A 170 3.82 -1.60 -0.74
N ILE A 171 2.93 -0.98 -1.52
CA ILE A 171 3.01 0.44 -1.89
C ILE A 171 1.69 1.12 -1.58
N SER A 172 1.73 2.26 -0.88
CA SER A 172 0.56 3.14 -0.68
C SER A 172 -0.69 2.39 -0.20
N SER A 173 -0.51 1.38 0.65
CA SER A 173 -1.57 0.47 1.09
C SER A 173 -1.92 0.68 2.56
N LYS A 174 -2.98 0.01 3.04
CA LYS A 174 -3.39 0.00 4.45
C LYS A 174 -3.49 -1.45 4.93
N LEU A 175 -2.72 -1.82 5.94
CA LEU A 175 -2.79 -3.14 6.59
C LEU A 175 -3.33 -2.93 8.00
N GLN A 176 -4.63 -3.16 8.19
CA GLN A 176 -5.30 -2.68 9.40
C GLN A 176 -6.37 -3.63 9.95
N ASN A 177 -6.61 -3.55 11.25
CA ASN A 177 -7.70 -4.27 11.93
C ASN A 177 -7.69 -5.78 11.64
N ASN A 178 -6.50 -6.39 11.69
CA ASN A 178 -6.35 -7.85 11.66
C ASN A 178 -6.12 -8.36 13.09
N LYS A 179 -6.64 -9.55 13.41
CA LYS A 179 -6.42 -10.18 14.73
C LYS A 179 -4.97 -10.66 14.91
N GLY A 180 -4.31 -11.04 13.81
CA GLY A 180 -2.89 -11.31 13.78
C GLY A 180 -2.07 -10.03 13.63
N LEU A 181 -0.95 -10.15 12.93
CA LEU A 181 -0.07 -9.06 12.56
C LEU A 181 -0.64 -8.29 11.36
N GLY A 182 -0.25 -7.03 11.20
CA GLY A 182 -0.48 -6.34 9.92
C GLY A 182 0.33 -6.99 8.78
N LEU A 183 1.60 -7.28 9.05
CA LEU A 183 2.53 -7.93 8.13
C LEU A 183 3.45 -8.91 8.88
N ASN A 184 3.48 -10.16 8.43
CA ASN A 184 4.37 -11.20 8.93
C ASN A 184 5.33 -11.66 7.83
N VAL A 185 6.63 -11.40 8.01
CA VAL A 185 7.70 -11.80 7.10
C VAL A 185 8.39 -13.04 7.65
N ALA A 186 7.78 -14.20 7.42
CA ALA A 186 8.30 -15.49 7.82
C ALA A 186 9.42 -15.98 6.88
N GLY A 187 9.38 -15.56 5.61
CA GLY A 187 10.38 -15.87 4.59
C GLY A 187 10.46 -14.82 3.48
N GLY A 188 11.55 -14.83 2.72
CA GLY A 188 11.74 -13.99 1.54
C GLY A 188 12.22 -12.56 1.82
N ALA A 189 11.89 -11.65 0.91
CA ALA A 189 12.25 -10.24 0.98
C ALA A 189 11.03 -9.36 0.79
N VAL A 190 10.88 -8.36 1.66
CA VAL A 190 9.75 -7.42 1.63
C VAL A 190 10.23 -5.99 1.54
N THR A 191 9.63 -5.23 0.62
CA THR A 191 9.75 -3.77 0.53
C THR A 191 8.41 -3.12 0.83
N VAL A 192 8.37 -2.16 1.75
CA VAL A 192 7.15 -1.44 2.15
C VAL A 192 7.39 0.06 1.99
N THR A 193 6.53 0.74 1.23
CA THR A 193 6.65 2.18 0.98
C THR A 193 5.30 2.87 1.05
N GLY A 194 5.23 4.02 1.75
CA GLY A 194 4.02 4.84 1.78
C GLY A 194 2.81 4.15 2.43
N THR A 195 3.03 3.11 3.24
CA THR A 195 1.96 2.23 3.73
C THR A 195 1.59 2.56 5.18
N VAL A 196 0.31 2.38 5.52
CA VAL A 196 -0.20 2.53 6.89
C VAL A 196 -0.46 1.14 7.47
N ILE A 197 0.10 0.84 8.63
CA ILE A 197 -0.04 -0.44 9.33
C ILE A 197 -0.56 -0.15 10.74
N SER A 198 -1.83 -0.48 11.01
CA SER A 198 -2.48 0.00 12.22
C SER A 198 -3.62 -0.83 12.77
N GLY A 199 -3.83 -0.80 14.09
CA GLY A 199 -4.97 -1.46 14.73
C GLY A 199 -4.92 -2.98 14.62
N ASN A 200 -3.75 -3.58 14.41
CA ASN A 200 -3.60 -5.03 14.34
C ASN A 200 -3.35 -5.58 15.76
N GLU A 201 -4.10 -6.62 16.14
CA GLU A 201 -4.17 -7.07 17.53
C GLU A 201 -2.88 -7.78 17.96
N ALA A 202 -2.24 -8.58 17.11
CA ALA A 202 -1.01 -9.29 17.45
C ALA A 202 0.26 -8.50 17.16
N GLY A 203 0.19 -7.27 16.63
CA GLY A 203 1.32 -6.39 16.37
C GLY A 203 1.32 -5.80 14.96
N GLY A 204 2.21 -4.84 14.69
CA GLY A 204 2.26 -4.19 13.37
C GLY A 204 2.98 -5.07 12.34
N ILE A 205 4.30 -5.22 12.51
CA ILE A 205 5.17 -5.99 11.62
C ILE A 205 6.02 -6.97 12.43
N LEU A 206 6.12 -8.21 11.99
CA LEU A 206 7.12 -9.18 12.46
C LEU A 206 8.03 -9.61 11.31
N VAL A 207 9.34 -9.65 11.55
CA VAL A 207 10.33 -10.17 10.61
C VAL A 207 11.12 -11.28 11.27
N ALA A 208 11.03 -12.48 10.70
CA ALA A 208 11.77 -13.66 11.13
C ALA A 208 13.29 -13.51 10.86
N ASP A 209 14.06 -14.43 11.43
CA ASP A 209 15.52 -14.37 11.35
C ASP A 209 16.05 -14.44 9.91
N ASN A 210 17.03 -13.58 9.64
CA ASN A 210 17.72 -13.42 8.36
C ASN A 210 16.81 -13.03 7.17
N GLN A 211 15.57 -12.60 7.41
CA GLN A 211 14.70 -12.10 6.35
C GLN A 211 14.96 -10.62 6.06
N LYS A 212 14.83 -10.23 4.78
CA LYS A 212 15.10 -8.85 4.37
C LYS A 212 13.83 -8.00 4.46
N LEU A 213 13.90 -6.92 5.22
CA LEU A 213 12.87 -5.88 5.25
C LEU A 213 13.46 -4.53 4.85
N VAL A 214 12.90 -3.90 3.82
CA VAL A 214 13.12 -2.49 3.50
C VAL A 214 11.82 -1.74 3.71
N ILE A 215 11.77 -0.80 4.63
CA ILE A 215 10.56 -0.01 4.91
C ILE A 215 10.87 1.49 4.89
N THR A 216 10.10 2.23 4.08
CA THR A 216 10.28 3.67 3.90
C THR A 216 8.96 4.44 3.92
N ASN A 217 9.00 5.68 4.40
CA ASN A 217 7.87 6.63 4.32
C ASN A 217 6.53 6.05 4.81
N SER A 218 6.56 5.19 5.83
CA SER A 218 5.40 4.42 6.28
C SER A 218 5.00 4.78 7.71
N PHE A 219 3.74 4.53 8.05
CA PHE A 219 3.16 4.77 9.37
C PHE A 219 2.82 3.44 10.03
N ILE A 220 3.40 3.16 11.20
CA ILE A 220 3.12 1.97 12.00
C ILE A 220 2.55 2.43 13.33
N VAL A 221 1.22 2.36 13.48
CA VAL A 221 0.53 3.04 14.57
C VAL A 221 -0.56 2.22 15.23
N LYS A 222 -0.73 2.34 16.55
CA LYS A 222 -1.88 1.73 17.26
C LYS A 222 -2.00 0.21 17.10
N ASN A 223 -0.89 -0.51 16.93
CA ASN A 223 -0.88 -1.98 16.95
C ASN A 223 -0.70 -2.48 18.39
N THR A 224 -1.17 -3.68 18.72
CA THR A 224 -1.12 -4.21 20.10
C THR A 224 -0.31 -5.50 20.24
N ASN A 225 -0.15 -5.99 21.48
CA ASN A 225 0.48 -7.25 21.89
C ASN A 225 1.97 -7.48 21.54
N ASN A 226 2.47 -7.24 20.32
CA ASN A 226 3.87 -7.51 19.94
C ASN A 226 4.59 -6.33 19.27
N SER A 227 4.48 -5.13 19.86
CA SER A 227 5.12 -3.90 19.33
C SER A 227 4.60 -3.47 17.95
N GLY A 228 5.07 -2.30 17.50
CA GLY A 228 4.82 -1.82 16.14
C GLY A 228 5.63 -2.59 15.10
N LEU A 229 6.92 -2.81 15.32
CA LEU A 229 7.84 -3.43 14.35
C LEU A 229 8.85 -4.33 15.07
N ARG A 230 8.73 -5.64 14.98
CA ARG A 230 9.69 -6.58 15.59
C ARG A 230 10.57 -7.24 14.53
N ILE A 231 11.89 -7.14 14.70
CA ILE A 231 12.89 -7.77 13.84
C ILE A 231 13.88 -8.50 14.74
N SER A 232 13.94 -9.83 14.68
CA SER A 232 14.78 -10.62 15.59
C SER A 232 16.25 -10.65 15.15
N LYS A 233 16.48 -10.84 13.84
CA LYS A 233 17.80 -10.78 13.20
C LYS A 233 17.64 -10.33 11.75
N PRO A 234 17.92 -9.07 11.39
CA PRO A 234 17.68 -8.59 10.04
C PRO A 234 18.56 -9.31 9.00
N GLY A 235 17.98 -9.67 7.87
CA GLY A 235 18.72 -10.12 6.70
C GLY A 235 19.56 -8.99 6.09
N ALA A 236 20.59 -9.36 5.33
CA ALA A 236 21.49 -8.39 4.69
C ALA A 236 20.73 -7.39 3.80
N GLY A 237 21.06 -6.10 3.94
CA GLY A 237 20.41 -5.01 3.20
C GLY A 237 19.02 -4.63 3.72
N SER A 238 18.63 -5.06 4.92
CA SER A 238 17.46 -4.52 5.60
C SER A 238 17.64 -3.05 5.95
N LYS A 239 16.57 -2.25 5.84
CA LYS A 239 16.61 -0.79 5.95
C LYS A 239 15.29 -0.26 6.53
N ILE A 240 15.37 0.66 7.48
CA ILE A 240 14.20 1.33 8.07
C ILE A 240 14.44 2.84 8.00
N GLU A 241 13.73 3.57 7.15
CA GLU A 241 13.97 5.01 6.96
C GLU A 241 12.70 5.83 6.81
N PHE A 242 12.71 7.06 7.32
CA PHE A 242 11.62 8.02 7.13
C PHE A 242 10.25 7.49 7.58
N ASN A 243 10.23 6.62 8.59
CA ASN A 243 9.00 6.03 9.10
C ASN A 243 8.51 6.79 10.33
N THR A 244 7.21 6.69 10.59
CA THR A 244 6.57 7.14 11.83
C THR A 244 6.03 5.93 12.57
N ILE A 245 6.57 5.66 13.77
CA ILE A 245 6.20 4.51 14.59
C ILE A 245 5.78 5.04 15.96
N VAL A 246 4.48 4.99 16.26
CA VAL A 246 3.87 5.69 17.41
C VAL A 246 2.65 4.92 17.94
N ASP A 247 2.37 5.04 19.23
CA ASP A 247 1.18 4.48 19.87
C ASP A 247 0.99 2.96 19.72
N ASN A 248 2.06 2.21 19.50
CA ASN A 248 1.96 0.75 19.49
C ASN A 248 2.09 0.23 20.92
N ALA A 249 1.12 -0.56 21.37
CA ALA A 249 1.17 -1.21 22.66
C ALA A 249 2.15 -2.38 22.61
N ASP A 250 2.96 -2.46 23.64
CA ASP A 250 3.98 -3.46 23.81
C ASP A 250 3.70 -4.22 25.10
N ASN A 251 3.30 -5.48 24.97
CA ASN A 251 3.14 -6.40 26.11
C ASN A 251 4.40 -7.25 26.32
N GLY A 252 5.44 -7.06 25.50
CA GLY A 252 6.74 -7.73 25.57
C GLY A 252 7.89 -6.73 25.61
N THR A 253 9.14 -7.19 25.49
CA THR A 253 10.29 -6.28 25.37
C THR A 253 10.30 -5.64 23.99
N GLY A 254 9.97 -4.35 23.94
CA GLY A 254 9.91 -3.53 22.74
C GLY A 254 11.03 -3.78 21.76
N VAL A 255 10.71 -3.78 20.46
CA VAL A 255 11.59 -4.07 19.30
C VAL A 255 12.94 -4.62 19.70
N ALA A 256 12.99 -5.91 19.99
CA ALA A 256 14.24 -6.53 20.34
C ALA A 256 14.96 -6.91 19.03
N ASP A 257 15.85 -6.04 18.54
CA ASP A 257 16.90 -6.50 17.61
C ASP A 257 17.85 -7.39 18.42
N THR A 258 17.50 -8.68 18.54
CA THR A 258 18.20 -9.63 19.43
C THR A 258 19.43 -10.25 18.80
N GLY A 259 19.66 -10.06 17.50
CA GLY A 259 20.74 -10.68 16.76
C GLY A 259 21.62 -9.62 16.12
N GLY A 260 22.92 -9.62 16.42
CA GLY A 260 23.98 -8.67 16.01
C GLY A 260 24.16 -8.37 14.51
N SER A 261 23.10 -8.20 13.74
CA SER A 261 23.09 -7.83 12.32
C SER A 261 22.62 -6.38 12.22
N SER A 262 23.40 -5.52 11.57
CA SER A 262 23.12 -4.08 11.50
C SER A 262 21.96 -3.80 10.54
N ALA A 263 20.90 -3.20 11.06
CA ALA A 263 19.91 -2.49 10.26
C ALA A 263 20.28 -1.01 10.21
N THR A 264 20.32 -0.40 9.02
CA THR A 264 20.50 1.05 8.90
C THR A 264 19.18 1.74 9.22
N MET A 265 19.18 2.57 10.27
CA MET A 265 18.06 3.44 10.63
C MET A 265 18.39 4.90 10.31
N ALA A 266 17.77 5.44 9.26
CA ALA A 266 17.82 6.88 8.97
C ALA A 266 16.67 7.62 9.71
N PRO A 267 16.61 8.97 9.70
CA PRO A 267 15.79 9.72 10.65
C PRO A 267 14.31 9.33 10.54
N SER A 268 13.81 8.69 11.59
CA SER A 268 12.44 8.24 11.75
C SER A 268 11.84 8.93 12.98
N ARG A 269 10.60 9.41 12.88
CA ARG A 269 9.95 10.09 14.00
C ARG A 269 9.39 9.06 14.97
N ARG A 270 9.83 9.17 16.22
CA ARG A 270 9.40 8.32 17.34
C ARG A 270 8.66 9.19 18.35
N ALA A 271 7.39 8.90 18.57
CA ALA A 271 6.65 9.39 19.73
C ALA A 271 6.26 8.15 20.53
N THR A 272 6.87 7.98 21.69
CA THR A 272 6.55 6.86 22.60
C THR A 272 5.37 7.25 23.47
N THR A 273 4.33 6.43 23.46
CA THR A 273 3.49 6.22 24.64
C THR A 273 4.11 5.11 25.51
N SER A 274 3.64 4.96 26.74
CA SER A 274 4.33 4.53 27.96
C SER A 274 5.00 3.14 28.03
N SER A 275 5.10 2.37 26.95
CA SER A 275 5.92 1.15 26.90
C SER A 275 6.50 0.91 25.50
N SER A 276 7.77 1.28 25.35
CA SER A 276 8.75 0.86 24.32
C SER A 276 8.27 0.41 22.92
N GLY A 277 7.77 1.30 22.06
CA GLY A 277 7.44 0.96 20.67
C GLY A 277 8.61 0.64 19.71
N ILE A 278 9.87 0.95 20.09
CA ILE A 278 11.12 0.56 19.41
C ILE A 278 12.27 0.41 20.43
N ARG A 279 12.84 -0.78 20.66
CA ARG A 279 14.24 -0.96 21.06
C ARG A 279 15.06 -1.37 19.82
N VAL A 280 16.37 -1.29 19.90
CA VAL A 280 17.29 -1.85 18.91
C VAL A 280 18.43 -2.33 19.79
N ALA A 281 18.58 -3.64 19.94
CA ALA A 281 19.53 -4.22 20.88
C ALA A 281 20.78 -4.71 20.15
N THR A 282 21.48 -3.82 19.43
CA THR A 282 22.82 -4.13 18.92
C THR A 282 23.80 -2.94 19.02
N PRO A 283 25.12 -3.18 19.17
CA PRO A 283 26.13 -2.12 19.38
C PRO A 283 26.48 -1.31 18.14
N ASP A 284 26.11 -1.75 16.93
CA ASP A 284 26.58 -1.20 15.65
C ASP A 284 25.49 -0.49 14.82
N VAL A 285 24.30 -0.26 15.39
CA VAL A 285 23.31 0.59 14.71
C VAL A 285 23.72 2.04 14.89
N GLN A 286 24.32 2.62 13.84
CA GLN A 286 24.47 4.07 13.70
C GLN A 286 23.07 4.70 13.66
N THR A 287 22.52 5.00 14.83
CA THR A 287 21.32 5.81 15.00
C THR A 287 21.69 7.26 14.69
N ALA A 288 21.72 7.64 13.40
CA ALA A 288 21.90 9.02 12.97
C ALA A 288 20.64 9.90 13.20
N GLY A 289 19.72 9.46 14.07
CA GLY A 289 18.48 10.15 14.38
C GLY A 289 18.40 10.49 15.87
N THR A 290 18.37 11.78 16.20
CA THR A 290 18.03 12.24 17.54
C THR A 290 16.59 11.83 17.86
N ALA A 291 16.42 10.91 18.81
CA ALA A 291 15.12 10.64 19.41
C ALA A 291 14.68 11.89 20.19
N SER A 292 13.97 12.82 19.54
CA SER A 292 13.33 13.93 20.23
C SER A 292 12.10 13.40 20.96
N SER A 293 12.28 12.97 22.21
CA SER A 293 11.17 12.67 23.12
C SER A 293 10.46 13.98 23.48
N ARG A 294 9.63 14.50 22.58
CA ARG A 294 8.64 15.48 22.99
C ARG A 294 7.56 14.71 23.73
N THR A 295 7.47 14.94 25.05
CA THR A 295 6.29 14.59 25.82
C THR A 295 5.06 15.14 25.09
N PRO A 296 3.92 14.42 25.10
CA PRO A 296 2.68 14.91 24.52
C PRO A 296 2.10 16.03 25.41
N SER A 297 2.81 17.15 25.56
CA SER A 297 2.21 18.40 25.99
C SER A 297 1.61 19.05 24.75
N SER A 298 0.31 18.81 24.54
CA SER A 298 -0.58 19.60 23.69
C SER A 298 0.04 20.13 22.39
N CYS A 299 -0.16 19.44 21.26
CA CYS A 299 -0.23 20.18 20.01
C CYS A 299 -1.35 21.22 20.17
N PRO A 300 -1.07 22.54 20.14
CA PRO A 300 -2.14 23.51 20.17
C PRO A 300 -2.99 23.27 18.93
N ALA A 301 -4.31 23.13 19.12
CA ALA A 301 -5.26 23.10 18.03
C ALA A 301 -5.00 24.33 17.13
N PRO A 302 -5.07 24.20 15.79
CA PRO A 302 -5.06 25.37 14.92
C PRO A 302 -6.21 26.27 15.35
N GLY A 303 -5.89 27.41 15.96
CA GLY A 303 -6.86 28.43 16.32
C GLY A 303 -7.49 28.94 15.03
N LEU A 304 -8.69 28.48 14.73
CA LEU A 304 -9.56 29.11 13.75
C LEU A 304 -9.86 30.53 14.28
N PRO A 305 -9.68 31.58 13.48
CA PRO A 305 -10.16 32.90 13.85
C PRO A 305 -11.69 32.87 13.85
N MET A 306 -12.29 32.89 15.05
CA MET A 306 -13.71 33.22 15.19
C MET A 306 -13.90 34.70 14.87
N THR A 307 -14.26 35.00 13.63
CA THR A 307 -14.92 36.26 13.28
C THR A 307 -16.40 36.14 13.61
N ALA A 308 -16.79 36.63 14.79
CA ALA A 308 -18.18 36.91 15.10
C ALA A 308 -18.64 38.11 14.26
N SER A 309 -19.44 37.85 13.21
CA SER A 309 -20.23 38.88 12.53
C SER A 309 -21.70 38.62 12.83
N SER A 310 -22.23 39.35 13.81
CA SER A 310 -23.67 39.45 14.04
C SER A 310 -24.22 40.65 13.27
N SER A 311 -24.90 40.41 12.14
CA SER A 311 -25.82 41.40 11.57
C SER A 311 -27.23 40.82 11.55
N ARG A 312 -28.03 41.20 12.54
CA ARG A 312 -29.49 41.09 12.52
C ARG A 312 -30.02 42.05 11.46
N ALA A 313 -30.84 41.56 10.54
CA ALA A 313 -31.78 42.36 9.76
C ALA A 313 -33.21 42.13 10.30
N PRO A 314 -34.09 43.14 10.30
CA PRO A 314 -35.44 43.03 10.85
C PRO A 314 -36.41 42.37 9.86
N MET A 315 -37.32 41.57 10.40
CA MET A 315 -38.53 41.08 9.75
C MET A 315 -39.48 42.27 9.49
N THR A 316 -39.87 42.47 8.24
CA THR A 316 -41.02 43.31 7.87
C THR A 316 -42.20 42.39 7.58
N THR A 317 -43.26 42.57 8.34
CA THR A 317 -44.57 41.92 8.19
C THR A 317 -45.30 42.45 6.95
N ILE A 318 -45.91 41.56 6.17
CA ILE A 318 -47.15 41.78 5.42
C ILE A 318 -48.07 40.61 5.74
#